data_AF-A0A2W6PSB7-F1
#
_entry.id   AF-A0A2W6PSB7-F1
#
_cell.length_a   1.000
_cell.length_b   1.000
_cell.length_c   1.000
_cell.angle_alpha   90.00
_cell.angle_beta   90.00
_cell.angle_gamma   90.00
#
_symmetry.space_group_name_H-M   'P 1'
#
loop_
_entity.id
_entity.type
_entity.pdbx_description
1 polymer ?
#
loop_
_entity_poly.entity_id
_entity_poly.type
_entity_poly.pdbx_seq_one_letter_code
_entity_poly.pdbx_strand_id
1 'polypeptide(L)'
;MYQPVALFIGLRYMRGRAADRFGRFVSWLSTIGITLGVMALVTVLSVMNGFERELQNNILGLMPQAILSSEHGSLNPQQLPETAVKLDGVNRVAPITTGDVVLQSARSVAVGVMLGIDPAQKDPLTPYLVNVKQTDLEPGKYNVILGEQLASQLGVNRGDQIRV
;
A
#
# COMPACT_ATOMS: atom_id res chain seq x y z
N MET A 1 -16.07 -45.31 15.73
CA MET A 1 -15.49 -43.94 15.75
C MET A 1 -15.68 -43.39 17.15
N TYR A 2 -14.61 -43.37 17.94
CA TYR A 2 -14.64 -42.92 19.33
C TYR A 2 -14.70 -41.40 19.37
N GLN A 3 -15.90 -40.83 19.56
CA GLN A 3 -15.97 -39.44 20.03
C GLN A 3 -15.32 -39.42 21.42
N PRO A 4 -14.38 -38.50 21.70
CA PRO A 4 -13.74 -38.44 23.01
C PRO A 4 -14.83 -38.29 24.07
N VAL A 5 -14.84 -39.20 25.04
CA VAL A 5 -15.88 -39.29 26.09
C VAL A 5 -16.05 -37.94 26.80
N ALA A 6 -14.96 -37.18 26.94
CA ALA A 6 -14.96 -35.82 27.47
C ALA A 6 -15.81 -34.82 26.66
N LEU A 7 -15.75 -34.86 25.32
CA LEU A 7 -16.56 -34.00 24.45
C LEU A 7 -18.04 -34.37 24.55
N PHE A 8 -18.36 -35.67 24.57
CA PHE A 8 -19.75 -36.15 24.70
C PHE A 8 -20.38 -35.74 26.04
N ILE A 9 -19.64 -35.90 27.14
CA ILE A 9 -20.09 -35.49 28.48
C ILE A 9 -20.23 -33.96 28.56
N GLY A 10 -19.25 -33.20 28.04
CA GLY A 10 -19.30 -31.74 28.03
C GLY A 10 -20.47 -31.18 27.23
N LEU A 11 -20.69 -31.65 26.00
CA LEU A 11 -21.80 -31.19 25.15
C LEU A 11 -23.16 -31.59 25.75
N ARG A 12 -23.25 -32.79 26.37
CA ARG A 12 -24.46 -33.25 27.06
C ARG A 12 -24.80 -32.38 28.27
N TYR A 13 -23.81 -31.92 29.04
CA TYR A 13 -24.05 -31.00 30.16
C TYR A 13 -24.43 -29.60 29.69
N MET A 14 -23.80 -29.11 28.61
CA MET A 14 -24.13 -27.82 28.02
C MET A 14 -25.54 -27.79 27.40
N ARG A 15 -26.00 -28.90 26.81
CA ARG A 15 -27.32 -29.03 26.17
C ARG A 15 -28.40 -29.64 27.09
N GLY A 16 -28.00 -30.23 28.21
CA GLY A 16 -28.82 -31.13 29.04
C GLY A 16 -29.56 -30.45 30.18
N ARG A 17 -30.77 -30.95 30.44
CA ARG A 17 -31.75 -30.54 31.47
C ARG A 17 -31.32 -30.80 32.93
N ALA A 18 -30.05 -30.62 33.29
CA ALA A 18 -29.53 -31.01 34.61
C ALA A 18 -29.42 -29.86 35.62
N ALA A 19 -29.45 -28.59 35.16
CA ALA A 19 -29.47 -27.43 36.04
C ALA A 19 -30.81 -26.71 35.95
N ASP A 20 -31.22 -26.16 37.10
CA ASP A 20 -32.40 -25.31 37.27
C ASP A 20 -32.50 -24.23 36.17
N ARG A 21 -33.70 -23.71 35.87
CA ARG A 21 -33.91 -22.72 34.79
C ARG A 21 -32.90 -21.56 34.84
N PHE A 22 -32.47 -21.18 36.04
CA PHE A 22 -31.45 -20.16 36.30
C PHE A 22 -30.05 -20.50 35.77
N GLY A 23 -29.57 -21.74 35.96
CA GLY A 23 -28.24 -22.15 35.51
C GLY A 23 -28.10 -22.14 33.97
N ARG A 24 -29.17 -22.49 33.26
CA ARG A 24 -29.20 -22.42 31.78
C ARG A 24 -29.17 -20.99 31.27
N PHE A 25 -29.84 -20.06 31.96
CA PHE A 25 -29.80 -18.64 31.61
C PHE A 25 -28.39 -18.07 31.74
N VAL A 26 -27.72 -18.32 32.87
CA VAL A 26 -26.35 -17.83 33.11
C VAL A 26 -25.37 -18.42 32.09
N SER A 27 -25.44 -19.73 31.83
CA SER A 27 -24.56 -20.39 30.86
C SER A 27 -24.72 -19.82 29.44
N TRP A 28 -25.95 -19.52 29.00
CA TRP A 28 -26.20 -18.92 27.69
C TRP A 28 -25.69 -17.47 27.62
N LEU A 29 -25.94 -16.68 28.67
CA LEU A 29 -25.45 -15.31 28.78
C LEU A 29 -23.92 -15.25 28.76
N SER A 30 -23.23 -16.13 29.51
CA SER A 30 -21.77 -16.22 29.50
C SER A 30 -21.23 -16.63 28.13
N THR A 31 -21.88 -17.60 27.47
CA THR A 31 -21.47 -18.05 26.13
C THR A 31 -21.56 -16.91 25.11
N ILE A 32 -22.66 -16.13 25.14
CA ILE A 32 -22.82 -14.97 24.26
C ILE A 32 -21.81 -13.88 24.58
N GLY A 33 -21.61 -13.55 25.87
CA GLY A 33 -20.65 -12.53 26.28
C GLY A 33 -19.23 -12.87 25.83
N ILE A 34 -18.80 -14.12 26.02
CA ILE A 34 -17.48 -14.59 25.57
C ILE A 34 -17.41 -14.56 24.04
N THR A 35 -18.44 -15.04 23.34
CA THR A 35 -18.46 -15.08 21.87
C THR A 35 -18.36 -13.66 21.28
N LEU A 36 -19.14 -12.71 21.81
CA LEU A 36 -19.10 -11.31 21.38
C LEU A 36 -17.76 -10.65 21.71
N GLY A 37 -17.20 -10.90 22.90
CA GLY A 37 -15.90 -10.35 23.29
C GLY A 37 -14.77 -10.84 22.39
N VAL A 38 -14.73 -12.15 22.12
CA VAL A 38 -13.74 -12.76 21.22
C VAL A 38 -13.95 -12.29 19.79
N MET A 39 -15.20 -12.24 19.31
CA MET A 39 -15.52 -11.77 17.96
C MET A 39 -15.07 -10.31 17.76
N ALA A 40 -15.35 -9.44 18.73
CA ALA A 40 -14.91 -8.04 18.68
C ALA A 40 -13.37 -7.95 18.63
N LEU A 41 -12.66 -8.67 19.49
CA LEU A 41 -11.20 -8.68 19.52
C LEU A 41 -10.59 -9.17 18.20
N VAL A 42 -11.11 -10.29 17.66
CA VAL A 42 -10.65 -10.85 16.38
C VAL A 42 -10.93 -9.88 15.23
N THR A 43 -12.10 -9.23 15.23
CA THR A 43 -12.45 -8.27 14.17
C THR A 43 -11.50 -7.07 14.18
N VAL A 44 -11.24 -6.49 15.36
CA VAL A 44 -10.31 -5.36 15.50
C VAL A 44 -8.90 -5.76 15.05
N LEU A 45 -8.38 -6.89 15.53
CA LEU A 45 -7.06 -7.38 15.11
C LEU A 45 -7.00 -7.65 13.61
N SER A 46 -8.06 -8.20 13.02
CA SER A 46 -8.12 -8.46 11.58
C SER A 46 -8.09 -7.17 10.76
N VAL A 47 -8.83 -6.14 11.19
CA VAL A 47 -8.80 -4.82 10.55
C VAL A 47 -7.43 -4.18 10.69
N MET A 48 -6.84 -4.20 11.90
CA MET A 48 -5.51 -3.63 12.13
C MET A 48 -4.43 -4.32 11.29
N ASN A 49 -4.41 -5.65 11.27
CA ASN A 49 -3.44 -6.42 10.48
C ASN A 49 -3.63 -6.19 8.97
N GLY A 50 -4.88 -6.14 8.50
CA GLY A 50 -5.17 -5.86 7.09
C GLY A 50 -4.73 -4.45 6.70
N PHE A 51 -5.00 -3.47 7.55
CA PHE A 51 -4.59 -2.08 7.34
C PHE A 51 -3.07 -1.91 7.35
N GLU A 52 -2.37 -2.52 8.31
CA GLU A 52 -0.91 -2.51 8.37
C GLU A 52 -0.30 -3.09 7.08
N ARG A 53 -0.85 -4.21 6.60
CA ARG A 53 -0.40 -4.82 5.35
C ARG A 53 -0.63 -3.90 4.15
N GLU A 54 -1.78 -3.24 4.10
CA GLU A 54 -2.13 -2.32 3.03
C GLU A 54 -1.24 -1.07 3.03
N LEU A 55 -0.96 -0.50 4.20
CA LEU A 55 -0.02 0.62 4.34
C LEU A 55 1.40 0.21 3.94
N GLN A 56 1.87 -0.96 4.39
CA GLN A 56 3.20 -1.47 4.05
C GLN A 56 3.35 -1.64 2.53
N ASN A 57 2.35 -2.21 1.86
CA ASN A 57 2.43 -2.46 0.42
C ASN A 57 2.35 -1.17 -0.40
N ASN A 58 1.45 -0.23 -0.03
CA ASN A 58 1.23 0.97 -0.83
C ASN A 58 2.24 2.09 -0.57
N ILE A 59 2.80 2.19 0.64
CA ILE A 59 3.71 3.29 1.01
C ILE A 59 5.17 2.82 0.97
N LEU A 60 5.51 1.78 1.73
CA LEU A 60 6.91 1.35 1.90
C LEU A 60 7.45 0.58 0.69
N GLY A 61 6.57 -0.03 -0.10
CA GLY A 61 6.96 -0.73 -1.33
C GLY A 61 7.33 0.21 -2.49
N LEU A 62 6.82 1.45 -2.47
CA LEU A 62 7.02 2.42 -3.54
C LEU A 62 8.09 3.46 -3.22
N MET A 63 8.39 3.69 -1.95
CA MET A 63 9.43 4.63 -1.54
C MET A 63 10.81 3.98 -1.58
N PRO A 64 11.85 4.70 -2.07
CA PRO A 64 13.22 4.23 -1.95
C PRO A 64 13.60 4.14 -0.47
N GLN A 65 14.14 3.00 -0.05
CA GLN A 65 14.52 2.78 1.35
C GLN A 65 15.81 3.51 1.72
N ALA A 66 16.64 3.84 0.72
CA ALA A 66 17.84 4.64 0.87
C ALA A 66 18.04 5.49 -0.39
N ILE A 67 18.49 6.73 -0.21
CA ILE A 67 18.86 7.65 -1.30
C ILE A 67 20.34 7.95 -1.15
N LEU A 68 21.10 7.68 -2.19
CA LEU A 68 22.49 8.11 -2.29
C LEU A 68 22.49 9.50 -2.92
N SER A 69 23.17 10.45 -2.29
CA SER A 69 23.36 11.80 -2.78
C SER A 69 24.78 12.28 -2.48
N SER A 70 25.25 13.32 -3.19
CA SER A 70 26.45 14.05 -2.81
C SER A 70 26.12 15.15 -1.79
N GLU A 71 27.16 15.74 -1.19
CA GLU A 71 27.10 16.97 -0.38
C GLU A 71 26.38 18.13 -1.08
N HIS A 72 26.35 18.13 -2.42
CA HIS A 72 25.69 19.15 -3.23
C HIS A 72 24.29 18.73 -3.72
N GLY A 73 23.73 17.64 -3.20
CA GLY A 73 22.34 17.22 -3.49
C GLY A 73 22.14 16.57 -4.86
N SER A 74 23.20 16.34 -5.64
CA SER A 74 23.10 15.69 -6.96
C SER A 74 24.27 14.75 -7.21
N LEU A 75 24.00 13.62 -7.85
CA LEU A 75 25.02 12.67 -8.31
C LEU A 75 24.95 12.58 -9.81
N ASN A 76 26.12 12.59 -10.47
CA ASN A 76 26.18 12.31 -11.89
C ASN A 76 26.12 10.79 -12.11
N PRO A 77 25.08 10.25 -12.78
CA PRO A 77 24.96 8.82 -13.06
C PRO A 77 26.14 8.24 -13.86
N GLN A 78 26.87 9.09 -14.60
CA GLN A 78 28.04 8.69 -15.37
C GLN A 78 29.27 8.45 -14.47
N GLN A 79 29.34 9.11 -13.31
CA GLN A 79 30.46 8.98 -12.37
C GLN A 79 30.23 7.85 -11.36
N LEU A 80 28.97 7.60 -10.98
CA LEU A 80 28.60 6.52 -10.08
C LEU A 80 27.48 5.68 -10.70
N PRO A 81 27.81 4.75 -11.61
CA PRO A 81 26.83 3.89 -12.23
C PRO A 81 26.21 2.94 -11.19
N GLU A 82 24.96 2.53 -11.41
CA GLU A 82 24.21 1.62 -10.53
C GLU A 82 25.01 0.35 -10.19
N THR A 83 25.76 -0.17 -11.16
CA THR A 83 26.59 -1.38 -11.03
C THR A 83 27.72 -1.25 -10.01
N ALA A 84 28.13 -0.02 -9.66
CA ALA A 84 29.15 0.24 -8.65
C ALA A 84 28.60 0.07 -7.23
N VAL A 85 27.28 0.16 -7.04
CA VAL A 85 26.61 0.01 -5.75
C VAL A 85 26.21 -1.46 -5.57
N LYS A 86 27.18 -2.29 -5.22
CA LYS A 86 26.94 -3.68 -4.79
C LYS A 86 27.06 -3.77 -3.28
N LEU A 87 25.93 -3.60 -2.59
CA LEU A 87 25.82 -3.89 -1.16
C LEU A 87 24.96 -5.14 -0.96
N ASP A 88 25.35 -5.95 0.01
CA ASP A 88 24.57 -7.13 0.40
C ASP A 88 23.21 -6.69 0.95
N GLY A 89 22.14 -7.32 0.44
CA GLY A 89 20.75 -7.00 0.82
C GLY A 89 20.08 -5.91 -0.04
N VAL A 90 20.77 -5.33 -1.03
CA VAL A 90 20.16 -4.38 -1.97
C VAL A 90 19.51 -5.14 -3.13
N ASN A 91 18.18 -5.07 -3.23
CA ASN A 91 17.42 -5.74 -4.29
C ASN A 91 17.45 -5.00 -5.62
N ARG A 92 17.54 -3.66 -5.58
CA ARG A 92 17.49 -2.79 -6.77
C ARG A 92 18.16 -1.45 -6.48
N VAL A 93 18.87 -0.95 -7.49
CA VAL A 93 19.37 0.43 -7.57
C VAL A 93 18.80 1.03 -8.85
N ALA A 94 18.37 2.29 -8.81
CA ALA A 94 17.91 3.02 -9.99
C ALA A 94 18.16 4.52 -9.78
N PRO A 95 18.56 5.27 -10.82
CA PRO A 95 18.68 6.72 -10.77
C PRO A 95 17.28 7.32 -10.65
N ILE A 96 17.17 8.29 -9.76
CA ILE A 96 15.94 9.00 -9.50
C ILE A 96 16.24 10.49 -9.52
N THR A 97 15.41 11.25 -10.22
CA THR A 97 15.46 12.71 -10.20
C THR A 97 14.13 13.22 -9.67
N THR A 98 14.16 14.04 -8.64
CA THR A 98 12.96 14.62 -8.04
C THR A 98 13.06 16.14 -8.02
N GLY A 99 11.98 16.83 -8.33
CA GLY A 99 11.92 18.29 -8.23
C GLY A 99 10.50 18.78 -7.95
N ASP A 100 10.38 19.82 -7.14
CA ASP A 100 9.10 20.49 -6.93
C ASP A 100 8.77 21.33 -8.15
N VAL A 101 7.54 21.18 -8.66
CA VAL A 101 7.08 21.85 -9.88
C VAL A 101 5.72 22.52 -9.66
N VAL A 102 5.50 23.63 -10.36
CA VAL A 102 4.21 24.30 -10.41
C VAL A 102 3.57 24.00 -11.76
N LEU A 103 2.49 23.23 -11.72
CA LEU A 103 1.76 22.80 -12.90
C LEU A 103 0.59 23.75 -13.14
N GLN A 104 0.50 24.29 -14.34
CA GLN A 104 -0.57 25.17 -14.75
C GLN A 104 -1.31 24.57 -15.95
N SER A 105 -2.62 24.44 -15.82
CA SER A 105 -3.54 24.16 -16.91
C SER A 105 -4.29 25.43 -17.33
N ALA A 106 -5.14 25.32 -18.35
CA ALA A 106 -6.03 26.42 -18.74
C ALA A 106 -7.05 26.82 -17.66
N ARG A 107 -7.30 25.95 -16.67
CA ARG A 107 -8.39 26.12 -15.68
C ARG A 107 -7.89 26.32 -14.26
N SER A 108 -6.74 25.76 -13.90
CA SER A 108 -6.24 25.77 -12.52
C SER A 108 -4.72 25.63 -12.47
N VAL A 109 -4.18 25.84 -11.27
CA VAL A 109 -2.76 25.70 -10.94
C VAL A 109 -2.65 24.73 -9.77
N ALA A 110 -1.68 23.83 -9.83
CA ALA A 110 -1.36 22.90 -8.77
C ALA A 110 0.16 22.87 -8.54
N VAL A 111 0.57 22.54 -7.33
CA VAL A 111 1.98 22.25 -7.01
C VAL A 111 2.11 20.75 -6.87
N GLY A 112 3.17 20.17 -7.40
CA GLY A 112 3.44 18.74 -7.33
C GLY A 112 4.92 18.42 -7.29
N VAL A 113 5.23 17.15 -7.08
CA VAL A 113 6.58 16.62 -7.18
C VAL A 113 6.71 15.93 -8.53
N MET A 114 7.64 16.38 -9.35
CA MET A 114 8.00 15.72 -10.60
C MET A 114 9.04 14.65 -10.31
N LEU A 115 8.76 13.44 -10.80
CA LEU A 115 9.66 12.30 -10.74
C LEU A 115 10.19 11.99 -12.15
N GLY A 116 11.50 12.13 -12.33
CA GLY A 116 12.20 11.66 -13.51
C GLY A 116 12.52 10.18 -13.37
N ILE A 117 11.98 9.38 -14.30
CA ILE A 117 12.21 7.93 -14.38
C ILE A 117 12.85 7.57 -15.72
N ASP A 118 13.67 6.53 -15.74
CA ASP A 118 14.18 5.94 -16.98
C ASP A 118 13.11 5.01 -17.59
N PRO A 119 12.58 5.29 -18.79
CA PRO A 119 11.56 4.45 -19.44
C PRO A 119 12.01 3.01 -19.72
N ALA A 120 13.32 2.77 -19.82
CA ALA A 120 13.88 1.44 -20.08
C ALA A 120 13.93 0.57 -18.82
N GLN A 121 13.90 1.17 -17.62
CA GLN A 121 13.94 0.45 -16.36
C GLN A 121 12.53 0.20 -15.82
N LYS A 122 12.29 -0.97 -15.23
CA LYS A 122 10.97 -1.33 -14.70
C LYS A 122 10.64 -0.54 -13.44
N ASP A 123 9.91 0.56 -13.51
CA ASP A 123 9.61 1.40 -12.34
C ASP A 123 8.62 0.72 -11.35
N PRO A 124 8.76 0.87 -10.01
CA PRO A 124 7.79 0.33 -9.05
C PRO A 124 6.36 0.85 -9.26
N LEU A 125 6.19 2.03 -9.87
CA LEU A 125 4.90 2.64 -10.18
C LEU A 125 4.24 2.06 -11.45
N THR A 126 4.99 1.29 -12.27
CA THR A 126 4.47 0.69 -13.52
C THR A 126 3.13 -0.05 -13.34
N PRO A 127 2.92 -0.88 -12.30
CA PRO A 127 1.66 -1.60 -12.08
C PRO A 127 0.46 -0.69 -11.79
N TYR A 128 0.70 0.56 -11.36
CA TYR A 128 -0.33 1.53 -11.00
C TYR A 128 -0.68 2.48 -12.14
N LEU A 129 -0.02 2.33 -13.30
CA LEU A 129 -0.33 3.12 -14.49
C LEU A 129 -1.68 2.67 -15.08
N VAL A 130 -2.61 3.62 -15.20
CA VAL A 130 -3.94 3.39 -15.75
C VAL A 130 -4.02 4.02 -17.14
N ASN A 131 -4.33 3.22 -18.16
CA ASN A 131 -4.51 3.66 -19.56
C ASN A 131 -3.30 4.35 -20.22
N VAL A 132 -2.12 4.28 -19.60
CA VAL A 132 -0.85 4.83 -20.10
C VAL A 132 0.25 3.79 -19.94
N LYS A 133 1.31 3.91 -20.75
CA LYS A 133 2.49 3.04 -20.65
C LYS A 133 3.70 3.86 -20.27
N GLN A 134 4.62 3.27 -19.53
CA GLN A 134 5.90 3.91 -19.21
C GLN A 134 6.68 4.27 -20.50
N THR A 135 6.52 3.49 -21.57
CA THR A 135 7.10 3.76 -22.89
C THR A 135 6.59 5.03 -23.56
N ASP A 136 5.48 5.61 -23.08
CA ASP A 136 4.96 6.89 -23.59
C ASP A 136 5.87 8.06 -23.16
N LEU A 137 6.71 7.87 -22.13
CA LEU A 137 7.74 8.81 -21.74
C LEU A 137 8.94 8.69 -22.68
N GLU A 138 8.98 9.54 -23.69
CA GLU A 138 10.10 9.59 -24.63
C GLU A 138 11.01 10.81 -24.36
N PRO A 139 12.34 10.62 -24.28
CA PRO A 139 13.28 11.72 -24.10
C PRO A 139 13.10 12.81 -25.16
N GLY A 140 13.02 14.07 -24.73
CA GLY A 140 12.87 15.24 -25.61
C GLY A 140 11.46 15.50 -26.15
N LYS A 141 10.49 14.60 -25.91
CA LYS A 141 9.08 14.82 -26.29
C LYS A 141 8.23 15.49 -25.21
N TYR A 142 8.81 15.76 -24.03
CA TYR A 142 8.17 16.44 -22.89
C TYR A 142 6.82 15.81 -22.48
N ASN A 143 6.68 14.50 -22.68
CA ASN A 143 5.52 13.76 -22.20
C ASN A 143 5.58 13.64 -20.67
N VAL A 144 4.42 13.74 -20.02
CA VAL A 144 4.28 13.64 -18.58
C VAL A 144 3.12 12.72 -18.24
N ILE A 145 3.29 11.91 -17.20
CA ILE A 145 2.23 11.09 -16.62
C ILE A 145 1.78 11.78 -15.34
N LEU A 146 0.47 11.99 -15.20
CA LEU A 146 -0.12 12.62 -14.03
C LEU A 146 -0.90 11.59 -13.22
N GLY A 147 -0.85 11.71 -11.89
CA GLY A 147 -1.77 10.99 -11.02
C GLY A 147 -3.21 11.46 -11.25
N GLU A 148 -4.17 10.54 -11.12
CA GLU A 148 -5.59 10.79 -11.40
C GLU A 148 -6.14 12.00 -10.62
N GLN A 149 -5.81 12.10 -9.33
CA GLN A 149 -6.26 13.21 -8.49
C GLN A 149 -5.70 14.56 -8.94
N LEU A 150 -4.43 14.59 -9.37
CA LEU A 150 -3.78 15.81 -9.88
C LEU A 150 -4.35 16.21 -11.24
N ALA A 151 -4.58 15.24 -12.14
CA ALA A 151 -5.25 15.48 -13.41
C ALA A 151 -6.67 16.02 -13.20
N SER A 152 -7.42 15.47 -12.24
CA SER A 152 -8.75 15.95 -11.88
C SER A 152 -8.74 17.37 -11.30
N GLN A 153 -7.76 17.70 -10.46
CA GLN A 153 -7.60 19.07 -9.91
C GLN A 153 -7.21 20.08 -11.00
N LEU A 154 -6.36 19.67 -11.93
CA LEU A 154 -5.97 20.46 -13.10
C LEU A 154 -7.10 20.55 -14.14
N GLY A 155 -8.10 19.66 -14.06
CA GLY A 155 -9.21 19.58 -15.01
C GLY A 155 -8.77 19.20 -16.42
N VAL A 156 -7.70 18.40 -16.54
CA VAL A 156 -7.07 18.01 -17.80
C VAL A 156 -7.33 16.56 -18.14
N ASN A 157 -7.40 16.27 -19.44
CA ASN A 157 -7.51 14.93 -20.00
C ASN A 157 -6.26 14.56 -20.79
N ARG A 158 -6.14 13.29 -21.17
CA ARG A 158 -5.03 12.82 -22.00
C ARG A 158 -4.98 13.61 -23.33
N GLY A 159 -3.81 14.18 -23.62
CA GLY A 159 -3.56 14.97 -24.83
C GLY A 159 -3.64 16.48 -24.59
N ASP A 160 -4.13 16.92 -23.43
CA ASP A 160 -4.10 18.33 -23.06
C ASP A 160 -2.68 18.77 -22.72
N GLN A 161 -2.39 20.04 -23.02
CA GLN A 161 -1.10 20.64 -22.70
C GLN A 161 -1.15 21.27 -21.32
N ILE A 162 -0.07 21.06 -20.56
CA ILE A 162 0.17 21.70 -19.28
C ILE A 162 1.52 22.42 -19.32
N ARG A 163 1.62 23.48 -18.54
CA ARG A 163 2.88 24.19 -18.31
C ARG A 163 3.44 23.76 -16.95
N VAL A 164 4.73 23.46 -16.95
CA VAL A 164 5.54 23.09 -15.77
C VAL A 164 6.53 24.23 -15.51
#